data_AF-S4P8H6-F1
#
_entry.id   AF-S4P8H6-F1
#
_cell.length_a   1.000
_cell.length_b   1.000
_cell.length_c   1.000
_cell.angle_alpha   90.00
_cell.angle_beta   90.00
_cell.angle_gamma   90.00
#
_symmetry.space_group_name_H-M   'P 1'
#
loop_
_entity.id
_entity.type
_entity.pdbx_description
1 polymer ?
#
loop_
_entity_poly.entity_id
_entity_poly.type
_entity_poly.pdbx_seq_one_letter_code
_entity_poly.pdbx_strand_id
1 'polypeptide(L)'
;MIDYRNIQYGELAQDADFANRYESLKEALTEMQAVLDNLLPLRQHYDSMDLPQRIEYDIFLAYTMNSLYWVHLRILGIDPTTTPIKDELNRTKVAMMKWKEIKDKSKRPTVDIQAAKRFINSGLYDRFQGAGQPKNKKIKFNEQGDQV
;
A
#
# COMPACT_ATOMS: atom_id res chain seq x y z
N MET A 1 -38.47 5.63 -21.46
CA MET A 1 -37.13 5.42 -20.90
C MET A 1 -36.41 6.75 -20.99
N ILE A 2 -36.07 7.38 -19.85
CA ILE A 2 -35.40 8.69 -19.85
C ILE A 2 -33.96 8.46 -20.34
N ASP A 3 -33.53 9.18 -21.36
CA ASP A 3 -32.14 9.14 -21.82
C ASP A 3 -31.27 9.96 -20.86
N TYR A 4 -30.64 9.26 -19.91
CA TYR A 4 -29.74 9.88 -18.92
C TYR A 4 -28.45 10.44 -19.55
N ARG A 5 -28.21 10.26 -20.86
CA ARG A 5 -27.02 10.79 -21.54
C ARG A 5 -27.13 12.27 -21.87
N ASN A 6 -28.36 12.78 -22.03
CA ASN A 6 -28.64 14.18 -22.38
C ASN A 6 -29.70 14.76 -21.43
N ILE A 7 -29.26 15.20 -20.25
CA ILE A 7 -30.12 15.91 -19.30
C ILE A 7 -30.31 17.35 -19.75
N GLN A 8 -31.57 17.77 -19.87
CA GLN A 8 -31.90 19.18 -20.01
C GLN A 8 -32.01 19.79 -18.61
N TYR A 9 -31.06 20.68 -18.28
CA TYR A 9 -30.97 21.31 -16.96
C TYR A 9 -32.15 22.22 -16.62
N GLY A 10 -32.96 22.64 -17.60
CA GLY A 10 -34.13 23.49 -17.38
C GLY A 10 -33.77 24.76 -16.61
N GLU A 11 -34.50 25.04 -15.52
CA GLU A 11 -34.25 26.19 -14.64
C GLU A 11 -32.90 26.10 -13.90
N LEU A 12 -32.38 24.88 -13.69
CA LEU A 12 -31.08 24.65 -13.06
C LEU A 12 -29.91 24.96 -14.00
N ALA A 13 -30.17 25.21 -15.30
CA ALA A 13 -29.14 25.68 -16.23
C ALA A 13 -28.55 27.03 -15.81
N GLN A 14 -29.28 27.81 -15.00
CA GLN A 14 -28.83 29.10 -14.50
C GLN A 14 -27.78 28.96 -13.39
N ASP A 15 -27.68 27.79 -12.75
CA ASP A 15 -26.65 27.49 -11.76
C ASP A 15 -25.47 26.79 -12.45
N ALA A 16 -24.50 27.59 -12.87
CA ALA A 16 -23.30 27.12 -13.53
C ALA A 16 -22.47 26.18 -12.63
N ASP A 17 -22.45 26.41 -11.32
CA ASP A 17 -21.68 25.57 -10.38
C ASP A 17 -22.29 24.18 -10.26
N PHE A 18 -23.62 24.11 -10.17
CA PHE A 18 -24.34 22.84 -10.18
C PHE A 18 -24.14 22.08 -11.49
N ALA A 19 -24.34 22.73 -12.63
CA ALA A 19 -24.20 22.11 -13.95
C ALA A 19 -22.78 21.55 -14.15
N ASN A 20 -21.75 22.32 -13.79
CA ASN A 20 -20.36 21.88 -13.89
C ASN A 20 -20.05 20.67 -13.00
N ARG A 21 -20.56 20.64 -11.76
CA ARG A 21 -20.37 19.51 -10.84
C ARG A 21 -21.06 18.25 -11.34
N TYR A 22 -22.26 18.41 -11.90
CA TYR A 22 -23.00 17.29 -12.47
C TYR A 22 -22.29 16.69 -13.68
N GLU A 23 -21.88 17.52 -14.64
CA GLU A 23 -21.13 17.04 -15.82
C GLU A 23 -19.81 16.39 -15.40
N SER A 24 -19.09 16.98 -14.45
CA SER A 24 -17.86 16.37 -13.91
C SER A 24 -18.11 14.99 -13.30
N LEU A 25 -19.20 14.82 -12.55
CA LEU A 25 -19.59 13.53 -11.97
C LEU A 25 -19.94 12.52 -13.08
N LYS A 26 -20.68 12.94 -14.10
CA LYS A 26 -21.08 12.10 -15.23
C LYS A 26 -19.87 11.61 -16.03
N GLU A 27 -18.92 12.50 -16.34
CA GLU A 27 -17.67 12.12 -17.00
C GLU A 27 -16.87 11.13 -16.16
N ALA A 28 -16.71 11.41 -14.85
CA ALA A 28 -16.01 10.49 -13.95
C ALA A 28 -16.67 9.10 -13.86
N LEU A 29 -18.00 9.02 -13.88
CA LEU A 29 -18.73 7.75 -13.92
C LEU A 29 -18.57 7.03 -15.27
N THR A 30 -18.48 7.78 -16.37
CA THR A 30 -18.28 7.22 -17.72
C THR A 30 -16.87 6.64 -17.86
N GLU A 31 -15.85 7.36 -17.38
CA GLU A 31 -14.47 6.85 -17.31
C GLU A 31 -14.39 5.59 -16.44
N MET A 32 -15.05 5.59 -15.27
CA MET A 32 -15.10 4.42 -14.40
C MET A 32 -15.77 3.22 -15.06
N GLN A 33 -16.88 3.44 -15.78
CA GLN A 33 -17.55 2.39 -16.54
C GLN A 33 -16.60 1.77 -17.57
N ALA A 34 -15.85 2.60 -18.32
CA ALA A 34 -14.88 2.11 -19.29
C ALA A 34 -13.78 1.26 -18.65
N VAL A 35 -13.30 1.63 -17.46
CA VAL A 35 -12.34 0.79 -16.71
C VAL A 35 -12.97 -0.54 -16.30
N LEU A 36 -14.22 -0.52 -15.81
CA LEU A 36 -14.91 -1.74 -15.38
C LEU A 36 -15.24 -2.67 -16.54
N ASP A 37 -15.61 -2.14 -17.70
CA ASP A 37 -15.87 -2.93 -18.91
C ASP A 37 -14.64 -3.74 -19.34
N ASN A 38 -13.43 -3.22 -19.07
CA ASN A 38 -12.18 -3.94 -19.32
C ASN A 38 -11.81 -4.94 -18.21
N LEU A 39 -12.14 -4.64 -16.96
CA LEU A 39 -11.71 -5.45 -15.80
C LEU A 39 -12.68 -6.58 -15.46
N LEU A 40 -13.99 -6.39 -15.61
CA LEU A 40 -15.00 -7.39 -15.25
C LEU A 40 -14.87 -8.71 -16.06
N PRO A 41 -14.52 -8.69 -17.37
CA PRO A 41 -14.28 -9.92 -18.11
C PRO A 41 -13.15 -10.78 -17.55
N LEU A 42 -12.17 -10.18 -16.86
CA LEU A 42 -11.04 -10.90 -16.26
C LEU A 42 -11.48 -11.92 -15.21
N ARG A 43 -12.70 -11.78 -14.65
CA ARG A 43 -13.29 -12.78 -13.75
C ARG A 43 -13.28 -14.19 -14.35
N GLN A 44 -13.44 -14.33 -15.67
CA GLN A 44 -13.41 -15.64 -16.34
C GLN A 44 -12.04 -16.34 -16.21
N HIS A 45 -10.98 -15.56 -15.99
CA HIS A 45 -9.62 -16.05 -15.84
C HIS A 45 -9.17 -16.10 -14.38
N TYR A 46 -10.07 -15.85 -13.42
CA TYR A 46 -9.72 -15.77 -12.00
C TYR A 46 -8.99 -17.02 -11.49
N ASP A 47 -9.46 -18.22 -11.86
CA ASP A 47 -8.85 -19.48 -11.42
C ASP A 47 -7.46 -19.73 -12.04
N SER A 48 -7.17 -19.08 -13.18
CA SER A 48 -5.88 -19.13 -13.85
C SER A 48 -4.89 -18.06 -13.37
N MET A 49 -5.34 -17.10 -12.55
CA MET A 49 -4.49 -16.03 -12.03
C MET A 49 -3.58 -16.50 -10.90
N ASP A 50 -2.39 -15.91 -10.85
CA ASP A 50 -1.47 -16.10 -9.73
C ASP A 50 -2.10 -15.58 -8.43
N LEU A 51 -1.70 -16.15 -7.29
CA LEU A 51 -2.24 -15.74 -5.98
C LEU A 51 -2.15 -14.22 -5.73
N PRO A 52 -1.03 -13.53 -6.03
CA PRO A 52 -0.97 -12.06 -5.91
C PRO A 52 -2.01 -11.33 -6.76
N GLN A 53 -2.24 -11.77 -7.99
CA GLN A 53 -3.19 -11.15 -8.92
C GLN A 53 -4.63 -11.35 -8.42
N ARG A 54 -4.97 -12.55 -7.91
CA ARG A 54 -6.27 -12.81 -7.30
C ARG A 54 -6.55 -11.92 -6.10
N ILE A 55 -5.56 -11.77 -5.21
CA ILE A 55 -5.68 -10.89 -4.04
C ILE A 55 -5.91 -9.44 -4.46
N GLU A 56 -5.13 -8.93 -5.41
CA GLU A 56 -5.28 -7.56 -5.93
C GLU A 56 -6.65 -7.36 -6.60
N TYR A 57 -7.12 -8.34 -7.38
CA TYR A 57 -8.43 -8.33 -8.03
C TYR A 57 -9.58 -8.30 -7.02
N ASP A 58 -9.55 -9.15 -6.00
CA ASP A 58 -10.61 -9.22 -4.97
C ASP A 58 -10.68 -7.93 -4.14
N ILE A 59 -9.52 -7.41 -3.74
CA ILE A 59 -9.42 -6.15 -3.00
C ILE A 59 -9.95 -4.99 -3.86
N PHE A 60 -9.59 -4.95 -5.14
CA PHE A 60 -10.08 -3.95 -6.08
C PHE A 60 -11.60 -4.00 -6.20
N LEU A 61 -12.17 -5.19 -6.45
CA LEU A 61 -13.61 -5.34 -6.66
C LEU A 61 -14.41 -4.94 -5.40
N ALA A 62 -13.96 -5.37 -4.22
CA ALA A 62 -14.57 -5.00 -2.95
C ALA A 62 -14.50 -3.49 -2.69
N TYR A 63 -13.36 -2.85 -2.99
CA TYR A 63 -13.20 -1.41 -2.83
C TYR A 63 -14.11 -0.62 -3.77
N THR A 64 -14.15 -1.02 -5.04
CA THR A 64 -14.95 -0.36 -6.07
C THR A 64 -16.44 -0.47 -5.74
N MET A 65 -16.92 -1.66 -5.38
CA MET A 65 -18.33 -1.86 -5.02
C MET A 65 -18.73 -1.01 -3.81
N ASN A 66 -17.92 -1.00 -2.76
CA ASN A 66 -18.19 -0.18 -1.57
C ASN A 66 -18.14 1.33 -1.87
N SER A 67 -17.22 1.77 -2.72
CA SER A 67 -17.08 3.17 -3.10
C SER A 67 -18.23 3.64 -3.99
N LEU A 68 -18.68 2.81 -4.93
CA LEU A 68 -19.87 3.09 -5.75
C LEU A 68 -21.13 3.18 -4.91
N TYR A 69 -21.27 2.31 -3.90
CA TYR A 69 -22.39 2.40 -2.97
C TYR A 69 -22.36 3.68 -2.15
N TRP A 70 -21.17 4.14 -1.72
CA TRP A 70 -21.01 5.44 -1.08
C TRP A 70 -21.48 6.59 -1.98
N VAL A 71 -21.06 6.60 -3.26
CA VAL A 71 -21.49 7.61 -4.24
C VAL A 71 -23.01 7.55 -4.45
N HIS A 72 -23.58 6.35 -4.55
CA HIS A 72 -25.03 6.16 -4.69
C HIS A 72 -25.81 6.77 -3.52
N LEU A 73 -25.38 6.52 -2.27
CA LEU A 73 -26.01 7.12 -1.09
C LEU A 73 -25.95 8.66 -1.13
N ARG A 74 -24.81 9.23 -1.55
CA ARG A 74 -24.66 10.69 -1.70
C ARG A 74 -25.59 11.27 -2.75
N ILE A 75 -25.79 10.58 -3.88
CA ILE A 75 -26.72 10.99 -4.94
C ILE A 75 -28.17 10.99 -4.43
N LEU A 76 -28.53 10.04 -3.57
CA LEU A 76 -29.84 9.99 -2.91
C LEU A 76 -29.99 11.02 -1.78
N GLY A 77 -28.96 11.81 -1.47
CA GLY A 77 -28.98 12.77 -0.36
C GLY A 77 -28.86 12.11 1.02
N ILE A 78 -28.50 10.83 1.09
CA ILE A 78 -28.29 10.09 2.34
C ILE A 78 -26.85 10.29 2.79
N ASP A 79 -26.63 10.60 4.07
CA ASP A 79 -25.29 10.68 4.64
C ASP A 79 -24.70 9.25 4.81
N PRO A 80 -23.67 8.87 4.03
CA PRO A 80 -23.12 7.53 4.08
C PRO A 80 -22.45 7.20 5.42
N THR A 81 -22.02 8.23 6.18
CA THR A 81 -21.37 8.03 7.49
C THR A 81 -22.31 7.48 8.55
N THR A 82 -23.62 7.61 8.34
CA THR A 82 -24.66 7.07 9.20
C THR A 82 -24.96 5.59 8.90
N THR A 83 -24.37 5.04 7.83
CA THR A 83 -24.57 3.66 7.39
C THR A 83 -23.31 2.82 7.61
N PRO A 84 -23.41 1.47 7.64
CA PRO A 84 -22.27 0.58 7.84
C PRO A 84 -21.18 0.64 6.75
N ILE A 85 -21.44 1.32 5.63
CA ILE A 85 -20.51 1.40 4.50
C ILE A 85 -19.15 1.98 4.88
N LYS A 86 -19.11 2.86 5.88
CA LYS A 86 -17.85 3.44 6.39
C LYS A 86 -16.95 2.35 6.98
N ASP A 87 -17.54 1.44 7.74
CA ASP A 87 -16.81 0.33 8.35
C ASP A 87 -16.37 -0.69 7.29
N GLU A 88 -17.20 -0.91 6.27
CA GLU A 88 -16.87 -1.75 5.11
C GLU A 88 -15.68 -1.20 4.29
N LEU A 89 -15.64 0.11 4.04
CA LEU A 89 -14.49 0.76 3.41
C LEU A 89 -13.23 0.65 4.29
N ASN A 90 -13.37 0.81 5.60
CA ASN A 90 -12.26 0.62 6.54
C ASN A 90 -11.75 -0.82 6.52
N ARG A 91 -12.64 -1.82 6.44
CA ARG A 91 -12.28 -3.24 6.33
C ARG A 91 -11.47 -3.49 5.07
N THR A 92 -11.90 -2.97 3.93
CA THR A 92 -11.15 -3.08 2.66
C THR A 92 -9.78 -2.39 2.75
N LYS A 93 -9.71 -1.21 3.39
CA LYS A 93 -8.44 -0.51 3.64
C LYS A 93 -7.47 -1.35 4.48
N VAL A 94 -7.96 -2.04 5.52
CA VAL A 94 -7.12 -2.95 6.31
C VAL A 94 -6.57 -4.08 5.44
N ALA A 95 -7.39 -4.67 4.56
CA ALA A 95 -6.93 -5.70 3.63
C ALA A 95 -5.85 -5.17 2.66
N MET A 96 -6.02 -3.98 2.09
CA MET A 96 -5.03 -3.32 1.23
C MET A 96 -3.69 -3.10 1.95
N MET A 97 -3.73 -2.63 3.20
CA MET A 97 -2.52 -2.37 3.98
C MET A 97 -1.77 -3.67 4.29
N LYS A 98 -2.49 -4.73 4.69
CA LYS A 98 -1.89 -6.06 4.89
C LYS A 98 -1.25 -6.60 3.61
N TRP A 99 -1.93 -6.47 2.47
CA TRP A 99 -1.37 -6.89 1.19
C TRP A 99 -0.09 -6.14 0.85
N LYS A 100 -0.09 -4.81 1.04
CA LYS A 100 1.09 -3.97 0.84
C LYS A 100 2.26 -4.39 1.73
N GLU A 101 2.02 -4.67 3.01
CA GLU A 101 3.06 -5.15 3.93
C GLU A 101 3.69 -6.46 3.46
N ILE A 102 2.89 -7.40 2.97
CA ILE A 102 3.36 -8.68 2.43
C ILE A 102 4.20 -8.45 1.17
N LYS A 103 3.72 -7.62 0.24
CA LYS A 103 4.43 -7.29 -1.01
C LYS A 103 5.77 -6.61 -0.73
N ASP A 104 5.79 -5.67 0.22
CA ASP A 104 6.98 -4.91 0.59
C ASP A 104 7.95 -5.71 1.48
N LYS A 105 7.54 -6.85 2.05
CA LYS A 105 8.44 -7.73 2.81
C LYS A 105 9.67 -8.15 1.99
N SER A 106 9.49 -8.37 0.69
CA SER A 106 10.57 -8.71 -0.25
C SER A 106 11.62 -7.61 -0.41
N LYS A 107 11.24 -6.35 -0.17
CA LYS A 107 12.11 -5.17 -0.32
C LYS A 107 12.85 -4.79 0.95
N ARG A 108 12.55 -5.44 2.08
CA ARG A 108 13.15 -5.10 3.38
C ARG A 108 14.62 -5.54 3.41
N PRO A 109 15.55 -4.70 3.89
CA PRO A 109 16.94 -5.10 4.05
C PRO A 109 17.04 -6.28 5.01
N THR A 110 17.76 -7.31 4.60
CA THR A 110 18.03 -8.49 5.41
C THR A 110 19.30 -8.26 6.24
N VAL A 111 19.26 -8.63 7.52
CA VAL A 111 20.46 -8.58 8.38
C VAL A 111 21.39 -9.73 7.99
N ASP A 112 22.69 -9.45 7.88
CA ASP A 112 23.70 -10.50 7.77
C ASP A 112 23.77 -11.28 9.09
N ILE A 113 23.18 -12.48 9.08
CA ILE A 113 23.11 -13.38 10.22
C ILE A 113 24.52 -13.76 10.71
N GLN A 114 25.50 -13.89 9.81
CA GLN A 114 26.86 -14.24 10.20
C GLN A 114 27.53 -13.09 10.94
N ALA A 115 27.40 -11.86 10.44
CA ALA A 115 27.91 -10.67 11.12
C ALA A 115 27.24 -10.49 12.49
N ALA A 116 25.91 -10.64 12.57
CA ALA A 116 25.17 -10.58 13.82
C ALA A 116 25.64 -11.64 14.83
N LYS A 117 25.86 -12.90 14.39
CA LYS A 117 26.43 -13.96 15.24
C LYS A 117 27.82 -13.60 15.76
N ARG A 118 28.70 -13.01 14.93
CA ARG A 118 30.02 -12.55 15.37
C ARG A 118 29.92 -11.47 16.43
N PHE A 119 29.03 -10.48 16.24
CA PHE A 119 28.80 -9.43 17.24
C PHE A 119 28.29 -10.02 18.56
N ILE A 120 27.29 -10.89 18.54
CA ILE A 120 26.76 -11.56 19.72
C ILE A 120 27.85 -12.37 20.44
N ASN A 121 28.59 -13.21 19.71
CA ASN A 121 29.65 -14.02 20.29
C ASN A 121 30.76 -13.16 20.90
N SER A 122 31.13 -12.05 20.24
CA SER A 122 32.12 -11.11 20.80
C SER A 122 31.62 -10.36 22.03
N GLY A 123 30.32 -10.02 22.08
CA GLY A 123 29.70 -9.32 23.20
C GLY A 123 29.45 -10.21 24.42
N LEU A 124 29.16 -11.50 24.20
CA LEU A 124 29.03 -12.52 25.24
C LEU A 124 30.37 -13.12 25.67
N TYR A 125 31.46 -12.82 24.95
CA TYR A 125 32.80 -13.27 25.31
C TYR A 125 33.29 -12.54 26.56
N ASP A 126 33.06 -13.17 27.71
CA ASP A 126 33.53 -12.69 28.99
C ASP A 126 35.04 -12.91 29.11
N ARG A 127 35.81 -11.82 29.02
CA ARG A 127 37.29 -11.84 29.14
C ARG A 127 37.78 -12.38 30.50
N PHE A 128 36.87 -12.60 31.45
CA PHE A 128 37.17 -13.13 32.78
C PHE A 128 36.95 -14.65 32.92
N GLN A 129 36.33 -15.34 31.96
CA GLN A 129 36.10 -16.79 32.04
C GLN A 129 37.17 -17.64 31.32
N GLY A 130 37.99 -17.02 30.46
CA GLY A 130 39.18 -17.65 29.87
C GLY A 130 40.46 -17.00 30.39
N ALA A 131 41.02 -17.52 31.48
CA ALA A 131 42.20 -16.97 32.14
C ALA A 131 43.38 -16.72 31.17
N GLY A 132 43.84 -15.47 31.11
CA GLY A 132 45.08 -15.09 30.41
C GLY A 132 45.21 -13.58 30.26
N GLN A 133 45.99 -12.95 31.13
CA GLN A 133 46.36 -11.53 31.06
C GLN A 133 46.70 -11.08 29.63
N PRO A 134 46.29 -9.88 29.19
CA PRO A 134 46.75 -9.34 27.93
C PRO A 134 48.27 -9.10 28.03
N LYS A 135 49.06 -9.87 27.26
CA LYS A 135 50.47 -9.57 27.04
C LYS A 135 50.55 -8.26 26.25
N ASN A 136 50.71 -7.15 26.95
CA ASN A 136 51.09 -5.86 26.37
C ASN A 136 52.42 -6.05 25.62
N LYS A 137 52.37 -6.23 24.30
CA LYS A 137 53.56 -6.12 23.45
C LYS A 137 53.93 -4.64 23.40
N LYS A 138 54.88 -4.21 24.23
CA LYS A 138 55.56 -2.93 24.04
C LYS A 138 56.22 -2.96 22.66
N ILE A 139 55.70 -2.16 21.73
CA ILE A 139 56.37 -1.88 20.46
C ILE A 139 57.60 -1.05 20.81
N LYS A 140 58.80 -1.65 20.75
CA LYS A 140 60.05 -0.89 20.80
C LYS A 140 60.26 -0.30 19.40
N PHE A 141 60.21 1.03 19.30
CA PHE A 141 60.75 1.75 18.15
C PHE A 141 62.28 1.71 18.25
N ASN A 142 62.95 1.11 17.27
CA ASN A 142 64.38 1.30 17.09
C ASN A 142 64.58 2.64 16.37
N GLU A 143 65.05 3.64 17.10
CA GLU A 143 65.67 4.82 16.52
C GLU A 143 67.09 4.43 16.09
N GLN A 144 67.23 3.96 14.86
CA GLN A 144 68.51 4.00 14.14
C GLN A 144 68.37 5.13 13.12
N GLY A 145 68.71 6.33 13.59
CA GLY A 145 69.05 7.46 12.74
C GLY A 145 70.41 7.18 12.11
N ASP A 146 70.39 7.17 10.79
CA ASP A 146 71.52 6.95 9.89
C ASP A 146 72.51 8.14 9.93
N GLN A 147 73.78 7.79 9.75
CA GLN A 147 74.86 8.56 9.10
C GLN A 147 75.52 9.76 9.81
N VAL A 148 76.84 9.61 10.02
CA VAL A 148 77.84 10.37 9.26
C VAL A 148 78.91 9.41 8.75
#